data_AF-C9WMD6-F1
#
_entry.id   AF-C9WMD6-F1
#
_cell.length_a   1.000
_cell.length_b   1.000
_cell.length_c   1.000
_cell.angle_alpha   90.00
_cell.angle_beta   90.00
_cell.angle_gamma   90.00
#
_symmetry.space_group_name_H-M   'P 1'
#
loop_
_entity.id
_entity.type
_entity.pdbx_description
1 polymer ?
#
loop_
_entity_poly.entity_id
_entity_poly.type
_entity_poly.pdbx_seq_one_letter_code
_entity_poly.pdbx_strand_id
1 'polypeptide(L)'
;IIIFNATELLDPGNVGIDDVLGEESPFFFKHADAITPGDFIQFAGALSLSVCPGAPRVQFVIGRPQPKEPAPDFIVPQPVNTTDELLTAFANVDFSPAEFIALLASHTAAGADDFSPPLQGVPFD
;
A
#
# COMPACT_ATOMS: atom_id res chain seq x y z
N ILE A 1 -6.36 6.79 -1.91
CA ILE A 1 -6.20 6.77 -0.45
C ILE A 1 -5.86 8.12 0.17
N ILE A 2 -4.82 8.89 -0.25
CA ILE A 2 -4.55 10.24 0.33
C ILE A 2 -5.72 11.21 0.16
N ILE A 3 -6.32 11.28 -1.04
CA ILE A 3 -7.34 12.29 -1.39
C ILE A 3 -8.72 11.96 -0.82
N PHE A 4 -9.15 10.70 -0.93
CA PHE A 4 -10.46 10.23 -0.47
C PHE A 4 -10.33 9.37 0.80
N ASN A 5 -9.44 9.75 1.72
CA ASN A 5 -9.11 8.96 2.91
C ASN A 5 -10.34 8.67 3.79
N ALA A 6 -11.25 9.63 3.96
CA ALA A 6 -12.45 9.50 4.77
C ALA A 6 -13.41 8.41 4.26
N THR A 7 -13.29 8.01 3.00
CA THR A 7 -14.02 6.88 2.42
C THR A 7 -13.15 5.63 2.40
N GLU A 8 -11.95 5.70 1.81
CA GLU A 8 -11.12 4.52 1.60
C GLU A 8 -10.61 3.86 2.89
N LEU A 9 -10.43 4.62 3.98
CA LEU A 9 -10.05 4.07 5.29
C LEU A 9 -11.19 3.32 6.01
N LEU A 10 -12.42 3.35 5.46
CA LEU A 10 -13.53 2.54 5.98
C LEU A 10 -13.49 1.09 5.47
N ASP A 11 -12.68 0.80 4.44
CA ASP A 11 -12.46 -0.57 3.96
C ASP A 11 -11.72 -1.38 5.04
N PRO A 12 -12.23 -2.55 5.48
CA PRO A 12 -11.55 -3.40 6.44
C PRO A 12 -10.13 -3.82 6.04
N GLY A 13 -9.79 -3.82 4.75
CA GLY A 13 -8.44 -4.08 4.27
C GLY A 13 -7.46 -2.93 4.47
N ASN A 14 -7.92 -1.72 4.82
CA ASN A 14 -7.10 -0.54 5.05
C ASN A 14 -6.92 -0.18 6.54
N VAL A 15 -7.29 -1.07 7.47
CA VAL A 15 -7.07 -0.84 8.91
C VAL A 15 -5.59 -0.56 9.18
N GLY A 16 -5.31 0.51 9.93
CA GLY A 16 -3.96 0.96 10.30
C GLY A 16 -3.26 1.87 9.28
N ILE A 17 -3.83 2.06 8.08
CA ILE A 17 -3.23 2.92 7.05
C ILE A 17 -3.35 4.42 7.40
N ASP A 18 -4.25 4.80 8.31
CA ASP A 18 -4.39 6.17 8.77
C ASP A 18 -3.13 6.70 9.47
N ASP A 19 -2.38 5.85 10.18
CA ASP A 19 -1.13 6.22 10.85
C ASP A 19 -0.09 6.73 9.84
N VAL A 20 0.23 5.94 8.81
CA VAL A 20 1.20 6.35 7.78
C VAL A 20 0.69 7.54 6.96
N LEU A 21 -0.62 7.66 6.74
CA LEU A 21 -1.18 8.84 6.09
C LEU A 21 -1.04 10.10 6.96
N GLY A 22 -1.13 9.99 8.28
CA GLY A 22 -0.91 11.08 9.22
C GLY A 22 0.50 11.66 9.11
N GLU A 23 1.50 10.80 8.91
CA GLU A 23 2.91 11.17 8.79
C GLU A 23 3.30 11.65 7.37
N GLU A 24 2.85 10.94 6.32
CA GLU A 24 3.30 11.18 4.94
C GLU A 24 2.48 12.25 4.20
N SER A 25 1.18 12.38 4.49
CA SER A 25 0.30 13.33 3.77
C SER A 25 0.73 14.79 3.90
N PRO A 26 1.26 15.29 5.04
CA PRO A 26 1.81 16.64 5.13
C PRO A 26 2.92 16.94 4.12
N PHE A 27 3.77 15.95 3.80
CA PHE A 27 4.81 16.11 2.78
C PHE A 27 4.20 16.22 1.38
N PHE A 28 3.18 15.40 1.06
CA PHE A 28 2.42 15.56 -0.17
C PHE A 28 1.81 16.96 -0.27
N PHE A 29 1.05 17.40 0.74
CA PHE A 29 0.35 18.69 0.67
C PHE A 29 1.30 19.89 0.57
N LYS A 30 2.50 19.80 1.16
CA LYS A 30 3.55 20.81 0.99
C LYS A 30 4.06 20.91 -0.46
N HIS A 31 3.97 19.84 -1.23
CA HIS A 31 4.49 19.73 -2.60
C HIS A 31 3.40 19.45 -3.64
N ALA A 32 2.13 19.67 -3.30
CA ALA A 32 0.99 19.32 -4.14
C ALA A 32 0.90 20.15 -5.45
N ASP A 33 1.66 21.23 -5.55
CA ASP A 33 1.85 22.01 -6.77
C ASP A 33 2.83 21.36 -7.76
N ALA A 34 3.67 20.42 -7.29
CA ALA A 34 4.74 19.81 -8.08
C ALA A 34 4.53 18.31 -8.35
N ILE A 35 3.75 17.59 -7.52
CA ILE A 35 3.55 16.15 -7.64
C ILE A 35 2.08 15.76 -7.38
N THR A 36 1.58 14.75 -8.09
CA THR A 36 0.24 14.20 -7.85
C THR A 36 0.27 13.23 -6.67
N PRO A 37 -0.86 12.98 -5.98
CA PRO A 37 -0.88 12.06 -4.83
C PRO A 37 -0.49 10.64 -5.23
N GLY A 38 -0.85 10.21 -6.46
CA GLY A 38 -0.45 8.91 -6.98
C GLY A 38 1.06 8.81 -7.23
N ASP A 39 1.68 9.85 -7.77
CA ASP A 39 3.13 9.88 -7.97
C ASP A 39 3.87 9.98 -6.63
N PHE A 40 3.34 10.73 -5.67
CA PHE A 40 3.91 10.85 -4.33
C PHE A 40 3.96 9.50 -3.61
N ILE A 41 2.85 8.76 -3.53
CA ILE A 41 2.81 7.44 -2.86
C ILE A 41 3.84 6.49 -3.47
N GLN A 42 3.92 6.46 -4.80
CA GLN A 42 4.81 5.54 -5.52
C GLN A 42 6.28 5.95 -5.40
N PHE A 43 6.55 7.25 -5.32
CA PHE A 43 7.89 7.77 -5.03
C PHE A 43 8.30 7.45 -3.59
N ALA A 44 7.41 7.68 -2.61
CA ALA A 44 7.66 7.40 -1.20
C ALA A 44 7.96 5.91 -0.98
N GLY A 45 7.18 5.00 -1.58
CA GLY A 45 7.44 3.56 -1.52
C GLY A 45 8.75 3.13 -2.18
N ALA A 46 9.09 3.70 -3.35
CA ALA A 46 10.37 3.41 -4.00
C ALA A 46 11.57 3.95 -3.17
N LEU A 47 11.39 5.11 -2.52
CA LEU A 47 12.39 5.71 -1.65
C LEU A 47 12.56 4.92 -0.34
N SER A 48 11.48 4.44 0.28
CA SER A 48 11.55 3.67 1.52
C SER A 48 12.30 2.35 1.34
N LEU A 49 12.13 1.68 0.19
CA LEU A 49 12.89 0.47 -0.12
C LEU A 49 14.39 0.74 -0.25
N SER A 50 14.82 1.96 -0.58
CA SER A 50 16.25 2.28 -0.71
C SER A 50 17.03 2.23 0.61
N VAL A 51 16.33 2.25 1.76
CA VAL A 51 16.94 2.10 3.08
C VAL A 51 16.89 0.67 3.63
N CYS A 52 16.25 -0.26 2.92
CA CYS A 52 16.19 -1.67 3.27
C CYS A 52 17.35 -2.45 2.61
N PRO A 53 18.33 -2.96 3.37
CA PRO A 53 19.45 -3.71 2.78
C PRO A 53 18.97 -4.93 1.97
N GLY A 54 19.41 -5.02 0.71
CA GLY A 54 19.04 -6.11 -0.19
C GLY A 54 17.77 -5.86 -1.02
N ALA A 55 17.00 -4.80 -0.73
CA ALA A 55 15.86 -4.43 -1.56
C ALA A 55 16.29 -3.98 -2.97
N PRO A 56 15.48 -4.26 -4.00
CA PRO A 56 15.75 -3.76 -5.34
C PRO A 56 15.53 -2.25 -5.43
N ARG A 57 16.22 -1.60 -6.37
CA ARG A 57 15.88 -0.23 -6.76
C ARG A 57 14.67 -0.25 -7.69
N VAL A 58 13.47 -0.10 -7.12
CA VAL A 58 12.22 -0.06 -7.88
C VAL A 58 12.23 1.11 -8.86
N GLN A 59 11.79 0.85 -10.10
CA GLN A 59 11.66 1.89 -11.11
C GLN A 59 10.54 2.86 -10.73
N PHE A 60 10.87 4.14 -10.62
CA PHE A 60 9.87 5.20 -10.45
C PHE A 60 9.59 5.88 -11.80
N VAL A 61 8.30 6.02 -12.11
CA VAL A 61 7.80 6.75 -13.29
C VAL A 61 6.79 7.78 -12.79
N ILE A 62 6.90 9.01 -13.30
CA ILE A 62 6.04 10.15 -12.95
C ILE A 62 5.01 10.41 -14.07
N GLY A 63 3.83 10.91 -13.70
CA GLY A 63 2.76 11.28 -14.63
C GLY A 63 1.39 10.72 -14.30
N ARG A 64 1.16 10.21 -13.07
CA ARG A 64 -0.17 9.74 -12.67
C ARG A 64 -1.14 10.91 -12.59
N PRO A 65 -2.37 10.78 -13.14
CA PRO A 65 -3.37 11.82 -13.03
C PRO A 65 -3.91 11.95 -11.60
N GLN A 66 -4.61 13.05 -11.33
CA GLN A 66 -5.37 13.19 -10.09
C GLN A 66 -6.47 12.12 -10.01
N PRO A 67 -6.71 11.51 -8.82
CA PRO A 67 -7.79 10.54 -8.65
C PRO A 67 -9.15 11.24 -8.81
N LYS A 68 -10.14 10.52 -9.34
CA LYS A 68 -11.46 11.08 -9.67
C LYS A 68 -12.54 10.72 -8.65
N GLU A 69 -12.40 9.58 -7.99
CA GLU A 69 -13.34 9.02 -7.04
C GLU A 69 -12.60 8.10 -6.06
N PRO A 70 -13.18 7.82 -4.86
CA PRO A 70 -12.65 6.79 -3.97
C PRO A 70 -12.65 5.42 -4.65
N ALA A 71 -11.77 4.55 -4.19
CA ALA A 71 -11.81 3.15 -4.58
C ALA A 71 -13.11 2.47 -4.09
N PRO A 72 -13.64 1.47 -4.82
CA PRO A 72 -14.66 0.58 -4.29
C PRO A 72 -14.17 -0.17 -3.05
N ASP A 73 -15.08 -0.50 -2.14
CA ASP A 73 -14.77 -1.32 -0.97
C ASP A 73 -14.43 -2.77 -1.36
N PHE A 74 -13.69 -3.45 -0.48
CA PHE A 74 -13.32 -4.87 -0.55
C PHE A 74 -12.42 -5.24 -1.73
N ILE A 75 -11.64 -4.30 -2.24
CA ILE A 75 -10.62 -4.56 -3.26
C ILE A 75 -9.25 -4.85 -2.67
N VAL A 76 -9.06 -4.61 -1.37
CA VAL A 76 -7.79 -4.85 -0.66
C VAL A 76 -7.79 -6.27 -0.09
N PRO A 77 -6.79 -7.10 -0.44
CA PRO A 77 -6.60 -8.43 0.14
C PRO A 77 -6.53 -8.41 1.67
N GLN A 78 -7.21 -9.37 2.31
CA GLN A 78 -7.19 -9.54 3.76
C GLN A 78 -6.50 -10.85 4.15
N PRO A 79 -5.87 -10.92 5.35
CA PRO A 79 -5.20 -12.14 5.82
C PRO A 79 -6.15 -13.32 6.07
N VAL A 80 -7.47 -13.07 6.12
CA VAL A 80 -8.49 -14.10 6.27
C VAL A 80 -8.98 -14.68 4.93
N ASN A 81 -8.59 -14.08 3.80
CA ASN A 81 -8.94 -14.60 2.49
C ASN A 81 -8.26 -15.94 2.22
N THR A 82 -8.95 -16.80 1.48
CA THR A 82 -8.39 -18.05 0.99
C THR A 82 -7.39 -17.78 -0.14
N THR A 83 -6.48 -18.72 -0.38
CA THR A 83 -5.51 -18.62 -1.49
C THR A 83 -6.20 -18.42 -2.85
N ASP A 84 -7.31 -19.10 -3.11
CA ASP A 84 -8.04 -18.98 -4.38
C ASP A 84 -8.68 -17.59 -4.56
N GLU A 85 -9.20 -17.00 -3.48
CA GLU A 85 -9.71 -15.62 -3.48
C GLU A 85 -8.59 -14.63 -3.78
N LEU A 86 -7.42 -14.79 -3.15
CA LEU A 86 -6.26 -13.94 -3.37
C LEU A 86 -5.74 -14.04 -4.81
N LEU A 87 -5.57 -15.26 -5.33
CA LEU A 87 -5.14 -15.48 -6.71
C LEU A 87 -6.15 -14.89 -7.71
N THR A 88 -7.45 -15.02 -7.43
CA THR A 88 -8.50 -14.42 -8.27
C THR A 88 -8.45 -12.89 -8.24
N ALA A 89 -8.28 -12.28 -7.07
CA ALA A 89 -8.19 -10.83 -6.92
C ALA A 89 -7.00 -10.24 -7.71
N PHE A 90 -5.83 -10.88 -7.62
CA PHE A 90 -4.63 -10.45 -8.36
C PHE A 90 -4.75 -10.71 -9.87
N ALA A 91 -5.39 -11.81 -10.29
CA ALA A 91 -5.67 -12.07 -11.70
C ALA A 91 -6.61 -11.01 -12.32
N ASN A 92 -7.56 -10.46 -11.55
CA ASN A 92 -8.46 -9.39 -12.00
C ASN A 92 -7.73 -8.05 -12.29
N VAL A 93 -6.50 -7.90 -11.80
CA VAL A 93 -5.63 -6.74 -12.07
C VAL A 93 -4.34 -7.16 -12.81
N ASP A 94 -4.44 -8.24 -13.59
CA ASP A 94 -3.45 -8.73 -14.54
C ASP A 94 -2.12 -9.22 -13.92
N PHE A 95 -2.14 -9.71 -12.68
CA PHE A 95 -0.98 -10.39 -12.07
C PHE A 95 -1.09 -11.91 -12.16
N SER A 96 0.01 -12.55 -12.54
CA SER A 96 0.18 -14.01 -12.42
C SER A 96 0.39 -14.44 -10.97
N PRO A 97 0.14 -15.72 -10.63
CA PRO A 97 0.46 -16.26 -9.31
C PRO A 97 1.92 -16.05 -8.90
N ALA A 98 2.86 -16.13 -9.85
CA ALA A 98 4.27 -15.91 -9.59
C ALA A 98 4.58 -14.46 -9.22
N GLU A 99 3.95 -13.49 -9.87
CA GLU A 99 4.11 -12.07 -9.53
C GLU A 99 3.43 -11.72 -8.21
N PHE A 100 2.26 -12.30 -7.91
CA PHE A 100 1.63 -12.16 -6.59
C PHE A 100 2.57 -12.64 -5.47
N ILE A 101 3.15 -13.83 -5.61
CA ILE A 101 4.13 -14.35 -4.65
C ILE A 101 5.37 -13.44 -4.56
N ALA A 102 5.85 -12.90 -5.67
CA ALA A 102 6.97 -11.97 -5.67
C ALA A 102 6.64 -10.67 -4.91
N LEU A 103 5.41 -10.16 -5.00
CA LEU A 103 4.96 -8.97 -4.25
C LEU A 103 4.88 -9.22 -2.74
N LEU A 104 4.61 -10.46 -2.30
CA LEU A 104 4.66 -10.85 -0.88
C LEU A 104 6.07 -10.79 -0.29
N ALA A 105 7.13 -10.63 -1.10
CA ALA A 105 8.47 -10.36 -0.58
C ALA A 105 8.53 -9.07 0.26
N SER A 106 7.58 -8.15 0.08
CA SER A 106 7.42 -6.98 0.96
C SER A 106 7.27 -7.36 2.44
N HIS A 107 6.77 -8.56 2.75
CA HIS A 107 6.62 -9.04 4.13
C HIS A 107 7.96 -9.32 4.84
N THR A 108 9.10 -9.35 4.13
CA THR A 108 10.44 -9.45 4.75
C THR A 108 10.89 -8.16 5.44
N ALA A 109 10.16 -7.07 5.22
CA ALA A 109 10.39 -5.77 5.85
C ALA A 109 9.06 -5.18 6.33
N ALA A 110 8.28 -5.98 7.05
CA ALA A 110 6.96 -5.60 7.55
C ALA A 110 6.67 -6.20 8.94
N GLY A 111 5.71 -5.59 9.63
CA GLY A 111 5.13 -6.10 10.87
C GLY A 111 3.64 -5.79 10.94
N ALA A 112 2.97 -6.32 11.96
CA ALA A 112 1.54 -6.15 12.20
C ALA A 112 1.25 -5.39 13.49
N ASP A 113 0.41 -4.37 13.39
CA ASP A 113 -0.08 -3.55 14.51
C ASP A 113 -1.52 -3.87 14.92
N ASP A 114 -2.39 -4.19 13.96
CA ASP A 114 -3.84 -4.26 14.20
C ASP A 114 -4.44 -5.66 14.21
N PHE A 115 -3.67 -6.69 13.82
CA PHE A 115 -4.19 -8.05 13.68
C PHE A 115 -4.36 -8.79 15.03
N SER A 116 -3.50 -8.51 16.01
CA SER A 116 -3.53 -9.19 17.32
C SER A 116 -3.40 -8.20 18.49
N PRO A 117 -4.38 -7.31 18.71
CA PRO A 117 -4.33 -6.37 19.82
C PRO A 117 -4.19 -7.11 21.17
N PRO A 118 -3.37 -6.62 22.11
CA PRO A 118 -2.70 -5.31 22.10
C PRO A 118 -1.27 -5.32 21.53
N LEU A 119 -0.86 -6.37 20.83
CA LEU A 119 0.50 -6.45 20.27
C LEU A 119 0.62 -5.51 19.07
N GLN A 120 1.70 -4.73 19.05
CA GLN A 120 2.07 -3.83 17.95
C GLN A 120 3.50 -4.12 17.50
N GLY A 121 3.79 -3.88 16.22
CA GLY A 121 5.09 -4.06 15.61
C GLY A 121 5.55 -5.52 15.54
N VAL A 122 4.61 -6.47 15.46
CA VAL A 122 4.95 -7.91 15.43
C VAL A 122 5.53 -8.24 14.04
N PRO A 123 6.82 -8.57 13.91
CA PRO A 123 7.44 -8.81 12.61
C PRO A 123 6.93 -10.10 11.96
N PHE A 124 6.98 -10.17 10.64
CA PHE A 124 6.63 -11.38 9.90
C PHE A 124 7.79 -12.37 9.74
N ASP A 125 9.05 -11.92 9.81
CA ASP A 125 10.27 -12.76 9.79
C ASP A 125 11.40 -12.28 10.74
#